data_AF-A0A3Q9Q0M8-F1
#
_entry.id   AF-A0A3Q9Q0M8-F1
#
_cell.length_a   1.000
_cell.length_b   1.000
_cell.length_c   1.000
_cell.angle_alpha   90.00
_cell.angle_beta   90.00
_cell.angle_gamma   90.00
#
_symmetry.space_group_name_H-M   'P 1'
#
loop_
_entity.id
_entity.type
_entity.pdbx_description
1 polymer ?
#
loop_
_entity_poly.entity_id
_entity_poly.type
_entity_poly.pdbx_seq_one_letter_code
_entity_poly.pdbx_strand_id
1 'polypeptide(L)' 'MGGVAAGKAAADDYTAKRYHQQGDEWKPDWTFAGAARDLGVLYALGQQLADSRQWPNWSQDSEFRATRDASAAARK' A
#
# COMPACT_ATOMS: atom_id res chain seq x y z
N MET A 1 -8.76 -13.04 -15.10
CA MET A 1 -7.67 -12.27 -14.44
C MET A 1 -6.39 -12.51 -15.22
N GLY A 2 -5.66 -11.46 -15.59
CA GLY A 2 -4.48 -11.56 -16.47
C GLY A 2 -3.13 -11.79 -15.78
N GLY A 3 -3.12 -12.06 -14.46
CA GLY A 3 -1.90 -12.30 -13.70
C GLY A 3 -1.01 -11.06 -13.53
N VAL A 4 0.16 -11.24 -12.90
CA VAL A 4 1.12 -10.16 -12.59
C VAL A 4 1.57 -9.43 -13.85
N ALA A 5 1.86 -10.17 -14.93
CA ALA A 5 2.33 -9.59 -16.18
C ALA A 5 1.29 -8.65 -16.82
N ALA A 6 0.01 -9.06 -16.91
CA ALA A 6 -1.02 -8.20 -17.48
C ALA A 6 -1.33 -6.99 -16.57
N GLY A 7 -1.29 -7.18 -15.24
CA GLY A 7 -1.42 -6.09 -14.29
C GLY A 7 -0.32 -5.04 -14.47
N LYS A 8 0.93 -5.48 -14.62
CA LYS A 8 2.06 -4.59 -14.91
C LYS A 8 1.89 -3.87 -16.25
N ALA A 9 1.52 -4.57 -17.31
CA ALA A 9 1.29 -3.95 -18.62
C ALA A 9 0.19 -2.87 -18.57
N ALA A 10 -0.91 -3.14 -17.85
CA ALA A 10 -1.97 -2.15 -17.66
C ALA A 10 -1.51 -0.93 -16.84
N ALA A 11 -0.74 -1.15 -15.78
CA ALA A 11 -0.19 -0.07 -14.96
C ALA A 11 0.82 0.79 -15.74
N ASP A 12 1.70 0.16 -16.52
CA ASP A 12 2.68 0.86 -17.36
C ASP A 12 1.97 1.71 -18.43
N ASP A 13 0.97 1.15 -19.12
CA ASP A 13 0.18 1.89 -20.12
C ASP A 13 -0.58 3.07 -19.49
N TYR A 14 -1.18 2.86 -18.31
CA TYR A 14 -1.84 3.92 -17.55
C TYR A 14 -0.88 5.04 -17.19
N THR A 15 0.28 4.69 -16.63
CA THR A 15 1.29 5.66 -16.19
C THR A 15 1.82 6.46 -17.38
N ALA A 16 2.10 5.79 -18.50
CA ALA A 16 2.67 6.43 -19.69
C ALA A 16 1.68 7.37 -20.41
N LYS A 17 0.37 7.08 -20.35
CA LYS A 17 -0.62 7.75 -21.21
C LYS A 17 -1.68 8.56 -20.48
N ARG A 18 -1.93 8.29 -19.19
CA ARG A 18 -3.10 8.81 -18.48
C ARG A 18 -2.78 9.45 -17.14
N TYR A 19 -1.81 8.95 -16.38
CA TYR A 19 -1.49 9.47 -15.06
C TYR A 19 -1.19 10.98 -15.06
N HIS A 20 -1.95 11.75 -14.26
CA HIS A 20 -1.91 13.23 -14.21
C HIS A 20 -2.14 13.93 -15.56
N GLN A 21 -2.84 13.29 -16.51
CA GLN A 21 -3.22 13.85 -17.81
C GLN A 21 -4.75 13.91 -17.95
N GLN A 22 -5.27 14.44 -19.07
CA GLN A 22 -6.72 14.50 -19.30
C GLN A 22 -7.39 13.11 -19.32
N GLY A 23 -6.63 12.05 -19.63
CA GLY A 23 -7.11 10.68 -19.63
C GLY A 23 -7.18 10.02 -18.25
N ASP A 24 -6.84 10.73 -17.17
CA ASP A 24 -6.94 10.30 -15.77
C ASP A 24 -8.40 10.35 -15.30
N GLU A 25 -9.25 9.51 -15.91
CA GLU A 25 -10.68 9.48 -15.67
C GLU A 25 -11.18 8.06 -15.44
N TRP A 26 -12.30 7.97 -14.74
CA TRP A 26 -13.00 6.72 -14.50
C TRP A 26 -13.39 6.04 -15.83
N LYS A 27 -13.33 4.70 -15.85
CA LYS A 27 -13.80 3.89 -16.98
C LYS A 27 -14.78 2.80 -16.51
N PRO A 28 -15.83 2.52 -17.30
CA PRO A 28 -16.86 1.54 -16.93
C PRO A 28 -16.36 0.09 -16.88
N ASP A 29 -15.23 -0.21 -17.52
CA ASP A 29 -14.60 -1.54 -17.52
C ASP A 29 -13.67 -1.78 -16.32
N TRP A 30 -13.52 -0.81 -15.41
CA TRP A 30 -12.75 -0.98 -14.20
C TRP A 30 -13.49 -1.87 -13.19
N THR A 31 -12.84 -2.95 -12.78
CA THR A 31 -13.43 -3.94 -11.86
C THR A 31 -13.16 -3.66 -10.37
N PHE A 32 -12.21 -2.77 -10.06
CA PHE A 32 -11.76 -2.45 -8.69
C PHE A 32 -11.37 -3.64 -7.79
N ALA A 33 -11.24 -4.84 -8.34
CA ALA A 33 -10.94 -6.04 -7.55
C ALA A 33 -9.56 -5.99 -6.87
N GLY A 34 -8.60 -5.27 -7.45
CA GLY A 34 -7.30 -4.98 -6.81
C GLY A 34 -7.48 -4.04 -5.61
N ALA A 35 -8.08 -2.87 -5.83
CA ALA A 35 -8.34 -1.88 -4.79
C ALA A 35 -9.14 -2.45 -3.60
N ALA A 36 -10.15 -3.29 -3.86
CA ALA A 36 -10.92 -3.95 -2.79
C ALA A 36 -10.05 -4.89 -1.91
N ARG A 37 -9.06 -5.57 -2.50
CA ARG A 37 -8.11 -6.40 -1.75
C ARG A 37 -7.14 -5.55 -0.94
N ASP A 38 -6.63 -4.48 -1.54
CA ASP A 38 -5.74 -3.53 -0.88
C ASP A 38 -6.42 -2.90 0.34
N LEU A 39 -7.69 -2.50 0.20
CA LEU A 39 -8.50 -1.99 1.30
C LEU A 39 -8.67 -3.02 2.42
N GLY A 40 -8.84 -4.31 2.09
CA GLY A 40 -8.88 -5.38 3.09
C GLY A 40 -7.60 -5.48 3.91
N VAL A 41 -6.43 -5.39 3.27
CA VAL A 41 -5.12 -5.40 3.95
C VAL A 41 -4.95 -4.18 4.84
N LEU A 42 -5.25 -2.99 4.30
CA LEU A 42 -5.12 -1.73 5.04
C LEU A 42 -6.07 -1.67 6.24
N TYR A 43 -7.31 -2.13 6.07
CA TYR A 43 -8.29 -2.20 7.16
C TYR A 43 -7.82 -3.16 8.25
N ALA A 44 -7.38 -4.37 7.88
CA ALA A 44 -6.90 -5.35 8.86
C ALA A 44 -5.68 -4.84 9.64
N LEU A 45 -4.73 -4.21 8.96
CA LEU A 45 -3.57 -3.59 9.60
C LEU A 45 -3.99 -2.45 10.54
N GLY A 46 -4.84 -1.54 10.06
CA GLY A 46 -5.33 -0.40 10.85
C GLY A 46 -6.07 -0.86 12.11
N GLN A 47 -6.96 -1.85 11.97
CA GLN A 47 -7.70 -2.42 13.09
C GLN A 47 -6.75 -3.04 14.14
N GLN A 48 -5.77 -3.84 13.72
CA GLN A 48 -4.80 -4.45 14.64
C GLN A 48 -3.96 -3.41 15.40
N LEU A 49 -3.59 -2.30 14.74
CA LEU A 49 -2.83 -1.24 15.39
C LEU A 49 -3.69 -0.41 16.34
N ALA A 50 -4.93 -0.10 15.94
CA ALA A 50 -5.86 0.66 16.77
C ALA A 50 -6.25 -0.09 18.05
N ASP A 51 -6.43 -1.41 17.95
CA ASP A 51 -6.88 -2.26 19.07
C ASP A 51 -5.72 -2.88 19.87
N SER A 52 -4.48 -2.42 19.68
CA SER A 52 -3.33 -2.95 20.40
C SER A 52 -2.39 -1.87 20.92
N ARG A 53 -1.49 -2.27 21.83
CA ARG A 53 -0.33 -1.46 22.23
C ARG A 53 0.89 -1.75 21.34
N GLN A 54 0.72 -2.54 20.27
CA GLN A 54 1.83 -2.93 19.42
C GLN A 54 2.27 -1.73 18.59
N TRP A 55 3.57 -1.51 18.61
CA TRP A 55 4.23 -0.50 17.81
C TRP A 55 5.11 -1.24 16.81
N PRO A 56 4.73 -1.29 15.51
CA PRO A 56 5.52 -1.96 14.49
C PRO A 56 6.95 -1.46 14.47
N ASN A 57 7.83 -2.34 14.04
CA ASN A 57 9.25 -2.06 13.92
C ASN A 57 9.71 -2.18 12.47
N TRP A 58 10.84 -1.56 12.17
CA TRP A 58 11.48 -1.69 10.88
C TRP A 58 12.15 -3.06 10.72
N SER A 59 12.37 -3.47 9.47
CA SER A 59 13.22 -4.62 9.15
C SER A 59 14.60 -4.45 9.78
N GLN A 60 15.29 -5.57 10.03
CA GLN A 60 16.59 -5.56 10.73
C GLN A 60 17.69 -4.83 9.96
N ASP A 61 17.62 -4.87 8.63
CA ASP A 61 18.55 -4.23 7.70
C ASP A 61 18.20 -2.76 7.41
N SER A 62 17.08 -2.26 7.93
CA SER A 62 16.67 -0.87 7.72
C SER A 62 17.51 0.09 8.55
N GLU A 63 18.02 1.13 7.91
CA GLU A 63 18.72 2.26 8.52
C GLU A 63 17.88 2.98 9.57
N PHE A 64 16.55 2.91 9.48
CA PHE A 64 15.63 3.55 10.42
C PHE A 64 15.42 2.74 11.70
N ARG A 65 15.86 1.47 11.72
CA ARG A 65 15.64 0.57 12.86
C ARG A 65 16.33 1.07 14.13
N ALA A 66 17.57 1.52 14.04
CA ALA A 66 18.33 1.98 15.21
C ALA A 66 17.65 3.17 15.90
N THR A 67 17.24 4.19 15.13
CA THR A 67 16.51 5.36 15.66
C THR A 67 15.14 4.98 16.23
N ARG A 68 14.46 4.01 15.60
CA ARG A 68 13.20 3.47 16.12
C ARG A 68 13.43 2.70 17.43
N ASP A 69 14.48 1.92 17.59
CA ASP A 69 14.71 1.22 18.85
C ASP A 69 15.11 2.19 19.97
N ALA A 70 15.93 3.20 19.68
CA ALA A 70 16.35 4.22 20.63
C ALA A 70 15.17 5.02 21.25
N SER A 71 14.07 5.18 20.51
CA SER A 71 12.86 5.88 20.98
C SER A 71 11.77 4.96 21.54
N ALA A 72 12.07 3.67 21.76
CA ALA A 72 11.07 2.71 22.25
C ALA A 72 10.45 3.11 23.59
N ALA A 73 11.25 3.59 24.54
CA ALA A 73 10.78 3.98 25.88
C ALA A 73 9.83 5.20 25.88
N ALA A 74 9.81 5.99 24.80
CA ALA A 74 8.96 7.17 24.67
C ALA A 74 7.53 6.83 24.18
N ARG A 75 7.29 5.59 23.72
CA ARG A 75 5.99 5.14 23.20
C ARG A 75 5.20 4.46 24.30
N LYS A 76 4.47 5.24 25.10
CA LYS A 76 3.55 4.74 26.12
C LYS A 76 2.11 4.91 25.66
#